data_AF-A0A2V8DTC8-F1
#
_entry.id   AF-A0A2V8DTC8-F1
#
_cell.length_a   1.000
_cell.length_b   1.000
_cell.length_c   1.000
_cell.angle_alpha   90.00
_cell.angle_beta   90.00
_cell.angle_gamma   90.00
#
_symmetry.space_group_name_H-M   'P 1'
#
loop_
_entity.id
_entity.type
_entity.pdbx_description
1 polymer ?
#
loop_
_entity_poly.entity_id
_entity_poly.type
_entity_poly.pdbx_seq_one_letter_code
_entity_poly.pdbx_strand_id
1 'polypeptide(L)'
;VPDTFEEHINLMFDLQVLAYRADITRVITFMVGRELSNRTYPAIDINEAHHSLSHHQNNAEKLTKLVKINTYHIAKLASYLEKLKATPDGDGNLLDRLTLVYGSGLSDGNRHDHSPLPILVVGGGAGRLQGGR
;
A
#
# COMPACT_ATOMS: atom_id res chain seq x y z
N VAL A 1 -18.25 2.63 -6.31
CA VAL A 1 -16.90 2.58 -5.68
C VAL A 1 -16.74 3.90 -4.95
N PRO A 2 -16.30 3.95 -3.67
CA PRO A 2 -16.15 5.21 -2.95
C PRO A 2 -15.30 6.22 -3.72
N ASP A 3 -15.65 7.50 -3.61
CA ASP A 3 -15.05 8.55 -4.45
C ASP A 3 -13.64 8.90 -3.96
N THR A 4 -13.43 8.91 -2.64
CA THR A 4 -12.12 9.23 -2.08
C THR A 4 -11.19 8.02 -2.09
N PHE A 5 -9.88 8.27 -2.21
CA PHE A 5 -8.86 7.23 -2.04
C PHE A 5 -8.96 6.55 -0.67
N GLU A 6 -9.14 7.35 0.38
CA GLU A 6 -9.16 6.88 1.75
C GLU A 6 -10.28 5.88 2.01
N GLU A 7 -11.52 6.24 1.64
CA GLU A 7 -12.66 5.38 1.86
C GLU A 7 -12.54 4.10 1.04
N HIS A 8 -12.10 4.21 -0.21
CA HIS A 8 -11.95 3.04 -1.07
C HIS A 8 -10.89 2.08 -0.52
N ILE A 9 -9.69 2.56 -0.18
CA ILE A 9 -8.62 1.69 0.29
C ILE A 9 -8.95 1.06 1.65
N ASN A 10 -9.55 1.84 2.57
CA ASN A 10 -9.94 1.34 3.87
C ASN A 10 -11.02 0.27 3.74
N LEU A 11 -12.05 0.50 2.91
CA LEU A 11 -13.09 -0.49 2.64
C LEU A 11 -12.50 -1.77 2.05
N MET A 12 -11.61 -1.66 1.06
CA MET A 12 -10.98 -2.82 0.44
C MET A 12 -10.10 -3.58 1.43
N PHE A 13 -9.38 -2.90 2.32
CA PHE A 13 -8.63 -3.53 3.39
C PHE A 13 -9.52 -4.25 4.41
N ASP A 14 -10.65 -3.65 4.80
CA ASP A 14 -11.61 -4.28 5.71
C ASP A 14 -12.23 -5.55 5.10
N LEU A 15 -12.57 -5.51 3.81
CA LEU A 15 -13.03 -6.69 3.08
C LEU A 15 -11.97 -7.79 3.02
N GLN A 16 -10.69 -7.44 2.85
CA GLN A 16 -9.60 -8.41 2.88
C GLN A 16 -9.44 -9.06 4.25
N VAL A 17 -9.46 -8.27 5.33
CA VAL A 17 -9.44 -8.82 6.70
C VAL A 17 -10.62 -9.77 6.91
N LEU A 18 -11.82 -9.37 6.52
CA LEU A 18 -13.02 -10.20 6.64
C LEU A 18 -12.88 -11.51 5.86
N ALA A 19 -12.37 -11.45 4.63
CA ALA A 19 -12.16 -12.63 3.80
C ALA A 19 -11.17 -13.63 4.42
N TYR A 20 -10.09 -13.14 5.04
CA TYR A 20 -9.17 -14.00 5.79
C TYR A 20 -9.82 -14.60 7.03
N ARG A 21 -10.54 -13.79 7.83
CA ARG A 21 -11.22 -14.25 9.05
C ARG A 21 -12.30 -15.29 8.78
N ALA A 22 -13.04 -15.14 7.69
CA ALA A 22 -14.11 -16.05 7.28
C ALA A 22 -13.59 -17.23 6.46
N ASP A 23 -12.27 -17.35 6.32
CA ASP A 23 -11.61 -18.40 5.56
C ASP A 23 -12.10 -18.55 4.10
N ILE A 24 -12.35 -17.42 3.44
CA ILE A 24 -12.93 -17.38 2.09
C ILE A 24 -11.86 -17.63 1.03
N THR A 25 -10.63 -17.13 1.25
CA THR A 25 -9.51 -17.28 0.32
C THR A 25 -8.17 -17.32 1.05
N ARG A 26 -7.18 -17.96 0.41
CA ARG A 26 -5.78 -17.98 0.84
C ARG A 26 -4.93 -16.90 0.18
N VAL A 27 -5.38 -16.34 -0.95
CA VAL A 27 -4.59 -15.40 -1.76
C VAL A 27 -5.48 -14.23 -2.18
N ILE A 28 -4.91 -13.02 -2.06
CA ILE A 28 -5.52 -11.78 -2.53
C ILE A 28 -4.48 -11.00 -3.34
N THR A 29 -4.90 -10.43 -4.46
CA THR A 29 -4.14 -9.43 -5.20
C THR A 29 -4.97 -8.17 -5.29
N PHE A 30 -4.40 -7.04 -4.87
CA PHE A 30 -5.11 -5.77 -4.83
C PHE A 30 -4.24 -4.64 -5.37
N MET A 31 -4.73 -3.94 -6.39
CA MET A 31 -4.06 -2.79 -6.98
C MET A 31 -4.47 -1.53 -6.20
N VAL A 32 -3.58 -1.04 -5.35
CA VAL A 32 -3.80 0.16 -4.53
C VAL A 32 -4.01 1.42 -5.39
N GLY A 33 -3.29 1.49 -6.51
CA GLY A 33 -3.44 2.56 -7.50
C GLY A 33 -2.89 2.12 -8.85
N ARG A 34 -3.50 2.62 -9.92
CA ARG A 34 -3.01 2.42 -11.29
C ARG A 34 -1.91 3.45 -11.58
N GLU A 35 -0.78 3.03 -12.13
CA GLU A 35 0.40 3.90 -12.40
C GLU A 35 0.10 5.11 -13.31
N LEU A 36 -0.88 4.99 -14.22
CA LEU A 36 -1.35 6.07 -15.11
C LEU A 36 -2.54 6.86 -14.54
N SER A 37 -2.82 6.73 -13.24
CA SER A 37 -3.95 7.37 -12.61
C SER A 37 -3.71 8.88 -12.47
N ASN A 38 -4.66 9.68 -12.95
CA ASN A 38 -4.72 11.12 -12.70
C ASN A 38 -5.40 11.46 -11.36
N ARG A 39 -5.40 10.51 -10.42
CA ARG A 39 -5.99 10.71 -9.09
C ARG A 39 -5.22 11.79 -8.33
N THR A 40 -5.99 12.61 -7.64
CA THR A 40 -5.53 13.64 -6.70
C THR A 40 -5.74 13.13 -5.27
N TYR A 41 -5.14 13.80 -4.29
CA TYR A 41 -5.26 13.46 -2.87
C TYR A 41 -5.63 14.68 -2.02
N PRO A 42 -6.87 15.18 -2.11
CA PRO A 42 -7.30 16.37 -1.36
C PRO A 42 -7.23 16.21 0.16
N ALA A 43 -7.36 14.99 0.68
CA ALA A 43 -7.22 14.68 2.11
C ALA A 43 -5.84 15.01 2.69
N ILE A 44 -4.83 15.19 1.84
CA ILE A 44 -3.49 15.64 2.19
C ILE A 44 -3.10 16.89 1.38
N ASP A 45 -4.07 17.73 1.00
CA ASP A 45 -3.87 19.00 0.31
C ASP A 45 -3.13 18.90 -1.04
N ILE A 46 -3.29 17.80 -1.78
CA ILE A 46 -2.71 17.65 -3.11
C ILE A 46 -3.82 17.53 -4.14
N ASN A 47 -3.95 18.56 -4.98
CA ASN A 47 -4.99 18.65 -5.99
C ASN A 47 -4.45 18.38 -7.40
N GLU A 48 -3.14 18.20 -7.55
CA GLU A 48 -2.49 17.80 -8.79
C GLU A 48 -2.55 16.29 -8.99
N ALA A 49 -2.56 15.87 -10.25
CA ALA A 49 -2.55 14.46 -10.63
C ALA A 49 -1.23 13.79 -10.19
N HIS A 50 -1.35 12.66 -9.47
CA HIS A 50 -0.20 11.88 -9.01
C HIS A 50 0.77 11.51 -10.14
N HIS A 51 0.23 11.01 -11.26
CA HIS A 51 1.04 10.65 -12.42
C HIS A 51 1.84 11.85 -12.97
N SER A 52 1.25 13.04 -13.03
CA SER A 52 1.97 14.24 -13.46
C SER A 52 3.04 14.70 -12.47
N LEU A 53 2.83 14.46 -11.16
CA LEU A 53 3.82 14.76 -10.13
C LEU A 53 5.01 13.79 -10.17
N SER A 54 4.82 12.54 -10.58
CA SER A 54 5.93 11.59 -10.70
C SER A 54 6.93 11.99 -11.80
N HIS A 55 6.49 12.71 -12.83
CA HIS A 55 7.36 13.41 -13.80
C HIS A 55 7.90 14.73 -13.22
N HIS A 56 8.66 14.63 -12.12
CA HIS A 56 9.06 15.78 -11.30
C HIS A 56 10.15 16.65 -11.93
N GLN A 57 10.97 16.16 -12.86
CA GLN A 57 12.08 16.90 -13.50
C GLN A 57 13.03 17.57 -12.50
N ASN A 58 13.27 16.92 -11.36
CA ASN A 58 14.02 17.47 -10.21
C ASN A 58 13.47 18.77 -9.61
N ASN A 59 12.21 19.11 -9.90
CA ASN A 59 11.53 20.23 -9.24
C ASN A 59 11.24 19.89 -7.77
N ALA A 60 11.77 20.72 -6.86
CA ALA A 60 11.68 20.48 -5.42
C ALA A 60 10.23 20.45 -4.90
N GLU A 61 9.35 21.31 -5.41
CA GLU A 61 7.95 21.37 -4.97
C GLU A 61 7.19 20.09 -5.37
N LYS A 62 7.38 19.62 -6.62
CA LYS A 62 6.79 18.35 -7.08
C LYS A 62 7.30 17.18 -6.26
N LEU A 63 8.59 17.15 -5.95
CA LEU A 63 9.19 16.11 -5.10
C LEU A 63 8.59 16.11 -3.70
N THR A 64 8.43 17.27 -3.06
CA THR A 64 7.78 17.37 -1.74
C THR A 64 6.35 16.83 -1.76
N LYS A 65 5.56 17.16 -2.79
CA LYS A 65 4.20 16.64 -2.96
C LYS A 65 4.19 15.12 -3.18
N LEU A 66 5.08 14.61 -4.03
CA LEU A 66 5.21 13.18 -4.31
C LEU A 66 5.60 12.39 -3.05
N VAL A 67 6.51 12.92 -2.23
CA VAL A 67 6.86 12.34 -0.91
C VAL A 67 5.62 12.28 -0.02
N LYS A 68 4.82 13.36 0.07
CA LYS A 68 3.60 13.40 0.89
C LYS A 68 2.59 12.32 0.44
N ILE A 69 2.40 12.11 -0.87
CA ILE A 69 1.55 11.03 -1.41
C ILE A 69 2.10 9.65 -1.02
N ASN A 70 3.38 9.41 -1.24
CA ASN A 70 4.01 8.11 -0.94
C ASN A 70 3.94 7.78 0.56
N THR A 71 4.22 8.76 1.43
CA THR A 71 4.06 8.63 2.88
C THR A 71 2.61 8.31 3.25
N TYR A 72 1.64 8.95 2.60
CA TYR A 72 0.23 8.69 2.84
C TYR A 72 -0.19 7.27 2.45
N HIS A 73 0.28 6.75 1.30
CA HIS A 73 0.06 5.35 0.93
C HIS A 73 0.64 4.37 1.96
N ILE A 74 1.89 4.59 2.38
CA ILE A 74 2.53 3.75 3.40
C ILE A 74 1.80 3.85 4.75
N ALA A 75 1.25 5.00 5.12
CA ALA A 75 0.45 5.14 6.33
C ALA A 75 -0.85 4.33 6.28
N LYS A 76 -1.50 4.21 5.11
CA LYS A 76 -2.66 3.32 4.93
C LYS A 76 -2.26 1.85 4.99
N LEU A 77 -1.12 1.47 4.40
CA LEU A 77 -0.57 0.12 4.56
C LEU A 77 -0.27 -0.20 6.04
N ALA A 78 0.38 0.71 6.76
CA ALA A 78 0.66 0.53 8.19
C ALA A 78 -0.63 0.31 8.99
N SER A 79 -1.67 1.10 8.72
CA SER A 79 -2.98 0.95 9.34
C SER A 79 -3.62 -0.42 9.05
N TYR A 80 -3.43 -0.95 7.84
CA TYR A 80 -3.87 -2.30 7.47
C TYR A 80 -3.09 -3.39 8.21
N LEU A 81 -1.77 -3.26 8.33
CA LEU A 81 -0.93 -4.19 9.07
C LEU A 81 -1.31 -4.23 10.55
N GLU A 82 -1.61 -3.08 11.16
CA GLU A 82 -2.12 -3.03 12.54
C GLU A 82 -3.48 -3.74 12.69
N LYS A 83 -4.39 -3.61 11.71
CA LYS A 83 -5.65 -4.37 11.69
C LYS A 83 -5.41 -5.89 11.62
N LEU A 84 -4.48 -6.33 10.77
CA LEU A 84 -4.12 -7.75 10.67
C LEU A 84 -3.53 -8.26 12.00
N LYS A 85 -2.63 -7.48 12.61
CA LYS A 85 -2.02 -7.80 13.90
C LYS A 85 -3.04 -7.85 15.04
N ALA A 86 -4.03 -6.96 15.02
CA ALA A 86 -5.10 -6.91 16.02
C ALA A 86 -6.17 -7.99 15.83
N THR A 87 -6.11 -8.77 14.73
CA THR A 87 -7.11 -9.80 14.43
C THR A 87 -6.61 -11.19 14.83
N PRO A 88 -7.18 -11.84 15.86
CA PRO A 88 -6.76 -13.18 16.29
C PRO A 88 -6.97 -14.24 15.21
N ASP A 89 -6.01 -15.16 15.11
CA ASP A 89 -6.08 -16.37 14.27
C ASP A 89 -5.30 -17.52 14.92
N GLY A 90 -6.03 -18.47 15.52
CA GLY A 90 -5.47 -19.57 16.30
C GLY A 90 -4.65 -19.10 17.51
N ASP A 91 -3.37 -19.46 17.54
CA ASP A 91 -2.41 -19.13 18.61
C ASP A 91 -1.70 -17.78 18.41
N GLY A 92 -1.99 -17.07 17.32
CA GLY A 92 -1.43 -15.76 17.01
C GLY A 92 -2.46 -14.82 16.40
N ASN A 93 -2.02 -13.99 15.46
CA ASN A 93 -2.89 -13.10 14.68
C ASN A 93 -2.71 -13.30 13.17
N LEU A 94 -3.56 -12.66 12.36
CA LEU A 94 -3.48 -12.78 10.91
C LEU A 94 -2.11 -12.34 10.34
N LEU A 95 -1.48 -11.31 10.90
CA LEU A 95 -0.18 -10.84 10.41
C LEU A 95 0.93 -11.88 10.62
N ASP A 96 0.87 -12.67 11.70
CA ASP A 96 1.82 -13.76 11.94
C ASP A 96 1.68 -14.90 10.90
N ARG A 97 0.46 -15.08 10.37
CA ARG A 97 0.08 -16.20 9.50
C ARG A 97 0.22 -15.86 8.02
N LEU A 98 0.19 -14.57 7.66
CA LEU A 98 0.27 -14.09 6.28
C LEU A 98 1.71 -13.79 5.84
N THR A 99 1.92 -13.85 4.52
CA THR A 99 3.04 -13.21 3.83
C THR A 99 2.47 -12.20 2.86
N LEU A 100 2.82 -10.94 3.01
CA LEU A 100 2.36 -9.82 2.19
C LEU A 100 3.53 -9.25 1.39
N VAL A 101 3.31 -9.05 0.09
CA VAL A 101 4.23 -8.33 -0.80
C VAL A 101 3.56 -7.04 -1.23
N TYR A 102 4.22 -5.91 -1.01
CA TYR A 102 3.73 -4.57 -1.36
C TYR A 102 4.81 -3.79 -2.10
N GLY A 103 4.44 -3.05 -3.13
CA GLY A 103 5.39 -2.20 -3.84
C GLY A 103 4.84 -1.58 -5.11
N SER A 104 5.75 -1.06 -5.94
CA SER A 104 5.46 -0.51 -7.28
C SER A 104 6.37 -1.17 -8.33
N GLY A 105 5.94 -1.08 -9.59
CA GLY A 105 6.73 -1.52 -10.74
C GLY A 105 7.80 -0.52 -11.19
N LEU A 106 7.94 0.62 -10.51
CA LEU A 106 8.97 1.64 -10.77
C LEU A 106 9.63 2.09 -9.46
N SER A 107 10.94 2.31 -9.52
CA SER A 107 11.73 2.91 -8.43
C SER A 107 11.76 4.44 -8.53
N ASP A 108 11.73 4.95 -9.76
CA ASP A 108 11.67 6.38 -10.08
C ASP A 108 10.70 6.58 -11.25
N GLY A 109 9.60 7.29 -11.00
CA GLY A 109 8.58 7.57 -12.01
C GLY A 109 9.01 8.62 -13.05
N ASN A 110 9.96 9.50 -12.73
CA ASN A 110 10.48 10.51 -13.66
C ASN A 110 11.42 9.89 -14.69
N ARG A 111 12.25 8.93 -14.25
CA ARG A 111 13.22 8.23 -15.10
C ARG A 111 12.66 6.97 -15.75
N HIS A 112 11.51 6.48 -15.28
CA HIS A 112 10.99 5.15 -15.58
C HIS A 112 11.98 4.03 -15.22
N ASP A 113 12.71 4.19 -14.12
CA ASP A 113 13.65 3.18 -13.67
C ASP A 113 12.90 2.02 -13.01
N HIS A 114 13.19 0.80 -13.46
CA HIS A 114 12.59 -0.45 -12.94
C HIS A 114 13.50 -1.17 -11.93
N SER A 115 14.57 -0.51 -11.46
CA SER A 115 15.54 -1.12 -10.54
C SER A 115 16.25 -0.08 -9.67
N PRO A 116 16.45 -0.35 -8.36
CA PRO A 116 15.83 -1.44 -7.58
C PRO A 116 14.37 -1.11 -7.25
N LEU A 117 13.45 -2.06 -7.45
CA LEU A 117 12.03 -1.83 -7.14
C LEU A 117 11.79 -1.60 -5.64
N PRO A 118 10.86 -0.70 -5.26
CA PRO A 118 10.49 -0.47 -3.88
C PRO A 118 9.53 -1.57 -3.43
N ILE A 119 10.08 -2.72 -3.03
CA ILE A 119 9.32 -3.88 -2.58
C ILE A 119 9.49 -4.08 -1.07
N LEU A 120 8.37 -4.29 -0.39
CA LEU A 120 8.29 -4.69 1.01
C LEU A 120 7.73 -6.10 1.10
N VAL A 121 8.35 -6.94 1.91
CA VAL A 121 7.82 -8.25 2.32
C VAL A 121 7.55 -8.18 3.82
N VAL A 122 6.29 -8.40 4.22
CA VAL A 122 5.84 -8.23 5.61
C VAL A 122 4.99 -9.44 6.04
N GLY A 123 5.02 -9.75 7.33
CA GLY A 123 4.26 -10.84 7.94
C GLY A 123 5.14 -12.03 8.36
N GLY A 124 4.57 -12.93 9.17
CA GLY A 124 5.30 -14.07 9.73
C GLY A 124 5.31 -15.32 8.84
N GLY A 125 4.48 -15.37 7.80
CA GLY A 125 4.37 -16.51 6.90
C GLY A 125 4.11 -17.84 7.62
N ALA A 126 3.35 -17.80 8.72
CA ALA A 126 3.13 -18.91 9.65
C ALA A 126 4.44 -19.51 10.19
N GLY A 127 5.35 -18.63 10.64
CA GLY A 127 6.64 -18.99 11.22
C GLY A 127 7.76 -19.26 10.19
N ARG A 128 7.48 -19.09 8.88
CA ARG A 128 8.49 -19.27 7.82
C ARG A 128 9.34 -18.01 7.57
N LEU A 129 8.90 -16.84 8.04
CA LEU A 129 9.63 -15.59 7.91
C LEU A 129 10.05 -15.08 9.30
N GLN A 130 11.35 -14.84 9.49
CA GLN A 130 11.91 -14.37 10.77
C GLN A 130 11.68 -12.87 11.04
N GLY A 131 11.42 -12.06 10.01
CA GLY A 131 11.30 -10.59 10.12
C GLY A 131 12.62 -9.88 10.45
N GLY A 132 12.55 -8.55 10.68
CA GLY A 132 13.69 -7.73 11.14
C GLY A 132 14.83 -7.53 10.15
N ARG A 133 14.54 -7.59 8.85
CA ARG A 133 15.50 -7.46 7.74
C ARG A 133 15.01 -6.47 6.70
#